data_AF-D8QBN1-F1
#
_entry.id   AF-D8QBN1-F1
#
_cell.length_a   1.000
_cell.length_b   1.000
_cell.length_c   1.000
_cell.angle_alpha   90.00
_cell.angle_beta   90.00
_cell.angle_gamma   90.00
#
_symmetry.space_group_name_H-M   'P 1'
#
loop_
_entity.id
_entity.type
_entity.pdbx_description
1 polymer ?
#
loop_
_entity_poly.entity_id
_entity_poly.type
_entity_poly.pdbx_seq_one_letter_code
_entity_poly.pdbx_strand_id
1 'polypeptide(L)'
;MLRVTSPSGLDLPKLHEFASNVFSDMFASGPQPFTHPEDHLVDALALARELELEDSTRKGLLYSLLHSDHFHTTGDASIASADKAVLDRLLASMVDHFTPMLFTPAATPHRACTDVLADTWMDLVISPALMDGGVGRPLETLERMKNIPWAEKGLCAECVQEKAQEWTEEQENVWKMMDGWLDLKKKVE
;
A
#
# COMPACT_ATOMS: atom_id res chain seq x y z
N MET A 1 6.53 15.69 -20.95
CA MET A 1 8.00 15.74 -21.04
C MET A 1 8.59 14.35 -21.22
N LEU A 2 8.25 13.40 -20.35
CA LEU A 2 8.79 12.02 -20.40
C LEU A 2 8.62 11.29 -21.75
N ARG A 3 7.43 11.39 -22.38
CA ARG A 3 7.17 10.87 -23.75
C ARG A 3 7.96 11.57 -24.86
N VAL A 4 8.35 12.83 -24.66
CA VAL A 4 9.04 13.61 -25.70
C VAL A 4 10.52 13.24 -25.73
N THR A 5 11.08 12.90 -24.57
CA THR A 5 12.50 12.58 -24.41
C THR A 5 12.80 11.10 -24.64
N SER A 6 11.79 10.23 -24.67
CA SER A 6 11.91 8.79 -24.87
C SER A 6 12.53 8.42 -26.23
N PRO A 7 13.00 7.17 -26.39
CA PRO A 7 13.54 6.67 -27.66
C PRO A 7 12.53 6.73 -28.82
N SER A 8 11.22 6.69 -28.51
CA SER A 8 10.13 6.83 -29.49
C SER A 8 9.84 8.28 -29.90
N GLY A 9 10.41 9.26 -29.19
CA GLY A 9 10.24 10.69 -29.42
C GLY A 9 11.47 11.34 -30.04
N LEU A 10 12.03 12.34 -29.36
CA LEU A 10 13.24 13.05 -29.79
C LEU A 10 14.54 12.29 -29.45
N ASP A 11 14.45 11.16 -28.74
CA ASP A 11 15.57 10.33 -28.29
C ASP A 11 16.69 11.16 -27.64
N LEU A 12 16.41 11.60 -26.41
CA LEU A 12 17.35 12.39 -25.61
C LEU A 12 17.74 11.60 -24.35
N PRO A 13 18.64 10.60 -24.45
CA PRO A 13 18.83 9.58 -23.40
C PRO A 13 19.10 10.15 -22.00
N LYS A 14 19.98 11.15 -21.90
CA LYS A 14 20.31 11.78 -20.61
C LYS A 14 19.13 12.55 -20.00
N LEU A 15 18.33 13.19 -20.84
CA LEU A 15 17.15 13.93 -20.38
C LEU A 15 15.99 12.98 -20.08
N HIS A 16 15.90 11.87 -20.80
CA HIS A 16 14.95 10.79 -20.52
C HIS A 16 15.26 10.13 -19.18
N GLU A 17 16.51 9.73 -18.96
CA GLU A 17 16.98 9.19 -17.68
C GLU A 17 16.65 10.15 -16.51
N PHE A 18 16.99 11.43 -16.65
CA PHE A 18 16.65 12.43 -15.63
C PHE A 18 15.14 12.53 -15.39
N ALA A 19 14.34 12.63 -16.45
CA ALA A 19 12.89 12.74 -16.35
C ALA A 19 12.26 11.47 -15.76
N SER A 20 12.80 10.28 -16.07
CA SER A 20 12.38 9.00 -15.51
C SER A 20 12.68 8.95 -14.03
N ASN A 21 13.87 9.38 -13.59
CA ASN A 21 14.21 9.43 -12.16
C ASN A 21 13.29 10.39 -11.40
N VAL A 22 13.02 11.58 -11.94
CA VAL A 22 12.06 12.51 -11.32
C VAL A 22 10.67 11.91 -11.25
N PHE A 23 10.21 11.22 -12.29
CA PHE A 23 8.93 10.54 -12.30
C PHE A 23 8.88 9.43 -11.24
N SER A 24 9.92 8.58 -11.18
CA SER A 24 10.03 7.53 -10.18
C SER A 24 10.02 8.10 -8.77
N ASP A 25 10.77 9.16 -8.49
CA ASP A 25 10.80 9.80 -7.16
C ASP A 25 9.43 10.38 -6.76
N MET A 26 8.62 10.83 -7.72
CA MET A 26 7.27 11.34 -7.44
C MET A 26 6.28 10.26 -7.01
N PHE A 27 6.51 9.00 -7.41
CA PHE A 27 5.57 7.89 -7.19
C PHE A 27 6.18 6.70 -6.43
N ALA A 28 7.48 6.75 -6.13
CA ALA A 28 8.15 5.81 -5.25
C ALA A 28 7.54 5.93 -3.86
N SER A 29 7.24 4.78 -3.25
CA SER A 29 6.37 4.75 -2.08
C SER A 29 6.54 3.49 -1.25
N GLY A 30 5.92 3.51 -0.08
CA GLY A 30 5.93 2.42 0.90
C GLY A 30 7.28 2.26 1.61
N PRO A 31 7.35 1.42 2.65
CA PRO A 31 6.25 0.63 3.24
C PRO A 31 5.36 1.42 4.20
N GLN A 32 5.73 2.66 4.55
CA GLN A 32 4.87 3.55 5.34
C GLN A 32 3.71 4.07 4.50
N PRO A 33 2.56 4.46 5.10
CA PRO A 33 1.45 5.06 4.35
C PRO A 33 1.87 6.28 3.55
N PHE A 34 1.26 6.43 2.38
CA PHE A 34 1.56 7.50 1.44
C PHE A 34 0.31 7.95 0.70
N THR A 35 0.35 9.16 0.17
CA THR A 35 -0.72 9.72 -0.65
C THR A 35 -0.11 10.32 -1.91
N HIS A 36 -0.55 9.85 -3.06
CA HIS A 36 -0.24 10.48 -4.34
C HIS A 36 -1.41 11.40 -4.75
N PRO A 37 -1.13 12.49 -5.49
CA PRO A 37 -2.20 13.31 -6.07
C PRO A 37 -3.09 12.47 -6.99
N GLU A 38 -4.41 12.51 -6.76
CA GLU A 38 -5.36 11.65 -7.47
C GLU A 38 -5.52 12.01 -8.95
N ASP A 39 -5.40 13.30 -9.28
CA ASP A 39 -5.76 13.91 -10.57
C ASP A 39 -5.11 13.28 -11.81
N HIS A 40 -4.04 12.48 -11.64
CA HIS A 40 -3.28 11.91 -12.76
C HIS A 40 -2.82 10.45 -12.54
N LEU A 41 -3.38 9.71 -11.56
CA LEU A 41 -2.91 8.35 -11.26
C LEU A 41 -3.05 7.38 -12.45
N VAL A 42 -4.17 7.47 -13.18
CA VAL A 42 -4.44 6.62 -14.34
C VAL A 42 -3.46 6.93 -15.48
N ASP A 43 -3.25 8.21 -15.77
CA ASP A 43 -2.31 8.66 -16.80
C ASP A 43 -0.86 8.30 -16.44
N ALA A 44 -0.49 8.44 -15.17
CA ALA A 44 0.81 8.09 -14.66
C ALA A 44 1.07 6.58 -14.77
N LEU A 45 0.09 5.73 -14.42
CA LEU A 45 0.20 4.27 -14.57
C LEU A 45 0.33 3.87 -16.04
N ALA A 46 -0.48 4.47 -16.92
CA ALA A 46 -0.41 4.22 -18.35
C ALA A 46 0.97 4.59 -18.92
N LEU A 47 1.52 5.74 -18.50
CA LEU A 47 2.83 6.21 -18.90
C LEU A 47 3.96 5.32 -18.36
N ALA A 48 3.87 4.88 -17.11
CA ALA A 48 4.86 4.00 -16.50
C ALA A 48 4.94 2.65 -17.22
N ARG A 49 3.79 2.13 -17.68
CA ARG A 49 3.74 0.92 -18.52
C ARG A 49 4.29 1.16 -19.92
N GLU A 50 3.87 2.25 -20.57
CA GLU A 50 4.30 2.61 -21.94
C GLU A 50 5.83 2.73 -22.05
N LEU A 51 6.47 3.21 -21.00
CA LEU A 51 7.91 3.48 -20.96
C LEU A 51 8.71 2.44 -20.17
N GLU A 52 8.08 1.33 -19.76
CA GLU A 52 8.72 0.24 -19.00
C GLU A 52 9.51 0.74 -17.77
N LEU A 53 8.93 1.70 -17.04
CA LEU A 53 9.55 2.25 -15.82
C LEU A 53 9.60 1.21 -14.70
N GLU A 54 10.44 1.47 -13.70
CA GLU A 54 10.71 0.55 -12.60
C GLU A 54 9.44 0.04 -11.90
N ASP A 55 9.48 -1.25 -11.52
CA ASP A 55 8.37 -1.92 -10.86
C ASP A 55 7.99 -1.29 -9.51
N SER A 56 8.95 -0.66 -8.82
CA SER A 56 8.75 0.12 -7.60
C SER A 56 7.73 1.26 -7.80
N THR A 57 7.85 1.97 -8.91
CA THR A 57 6.99 3.10 -9.31
C THR A 57 5.60 2.59 -9.67
N ARG A 58 5.53 1.52 -10.47
CA ARG A 58 4.25 0.89 -10.87
C ARG A 58 3.48 0.36 -9.66
N LYS A 59 4.17 -0.24 -8.70
CA LYS A 59 3.59 -0.72 -7.46
C LYS A 59 2.98 0.40 -6.62
N GLY A 60 3.70 1.51 -6.43
CA GLY A 60 3.18 2.70 -5.75
C GLY A 60 1.93 3.25 -6.42
N LEU A 61 1.96 3.37 -7.75
CA LEU A 61 0.81 3.83 -8.56
C LEU A 61 -0.40 2.88 -8.45
N LEU A 62 -0.20 1.56 -8.54
CA LEU A 62 -1.26 0.58 -8.42
C LEU A 62 -1.89 0.61 -7.02
N TYR A 63 -1.09 0.73 -5.96
CA TYR A 63 -1.59 0.85 -4.60
C TYR A 63 -2.42 2.13 -4.41
N SER A 64 -1.94 3.27 -4.89
CA SER A 64 -2.70 4.52 -4.80
C SER A 64 -3.97 4.48 -5.62
N LEU A 65 -3.91 3.95 -6.84
CA LEU A 65 -5.08 3.84 -7.71
C LEU A 65 -6.15 2.95 -7.08
N LEU A 66 -5.76 1.84 -6.44
CA LEU A 66 -6.67 0.94 -5.76
C LEU A 66 -7.50 1.63 -4.65
N HIS A 67 -6.91 2.63 -4.00
CA HIS A 67 -7.51 3.35 -2.88
C HIS A 67 -8.08 4.73 -3.26
N SER A 68 -8.00 5.10 -4.54
CA SER A 68 -8.57 6.32 -5.09
C SER A 68 -10.02 6.14 -5.49
N ASP A 69 -10.76 7.25 -5.60
CA ASP A 69 -12.15 7.24 -6.05
C ASP A 69 -12.31 6.67 -7.47
N HIS A 70 -11.30 6.81 -8.33
CA HIS A 70 -11.30 6.28 -9.70
C HIS A 70 -11.58 4.78 -9.78
N PHE A 71 -11.05 3.99 -8.84
CA PHE A 71 -11.28 2.55 -8.81
C PHE A 71 -12.67 2.19 -8.28
N HIS A 72 -13.19 2.97 -7.33
CA HIS A 72 -14.47 2.71 -6.68
C HIS A 72 -15.69 3.21 -7.47
N THR A 73 -15.52 4.20 -8.36
CA THR A 73 -16.59 4.63 -9.26
C THR A 73 -16.80 3.62 -10.40
N THR A 74 -17.89 2.85 -10.31
CA THR A 74 -18.32 1.93 -11.37
C THR A 74 -18.50 2.65 -12.69
N GLY A 75 -17.64 2.37 -13.67
CA GLY A 75 -17.78 2.86 -15.05
C GLY A 75 -16.77 3.91 -15.48
N ASP A 76 -15.73 4.19 -14.70
CA ASP A 76 -14.63 5.02 -15.18
C ASP A 76 -13.86 4.25 -16.28
N ALA A 77 -14.18 4.55 -17.53
CA ALA A 77 -13.56 3.97 -18.72
C ALA A 77 -12.07 4.37 -18.86
N SER A 78 -11.56 5.22 -17.96
CA SER A 78 -10.17 5.63 -17.92
C SER A 78 -9.22 4.49 -17.53
N ILE A 79 -9.65 3.57 -16.66
CA ILE A 79 -8.82 2.43 -16.23
C ILE A 79 -8.88 1.31 -17.27
N ALA A 80 -7.71 0.92 -17.80
CA ALA A 80 -7.62 -0.19 -18.74
C ALA A 80 -8.10 -1.50 -18.10
N SER A 81 -8.79 -2.36 -18.88
CA SER A 81 -9.33 -3.63 -18.37
C SER A 81 -8.26 -4.55 -17.76
N ALA A 82 -7.04 -4.53 -18.32
CA ALA A 82 -5.90 -5.26 -17.79
C ALA A 82 -5.49 -4.73 -16.40
N ASP A 83 -5.47 -3.42 -16.20
CA ASP A 83 -5.11 -2.79 -14.92
C ASP A 83 -6.19 -3.08 -13.88
N LYS A 84 -7.48 -3.04 -14.26
CA LYS A 84 -8.57 -3.42 -13.37
C LYS A 84 -8.42 -4.85 -12.84
N ALA A 85 -8.10 -5.81 -13.71
CA ALA A 85 -7.88 -7.19 -13.28
C ALA A 85 -6.67 -7.33 -12.35
N VAL A 86 -5.65 -6.48 -12.49
CA VAL A 86 -4.50 -6.44 -11.58
C VAL A 86 -4.92 -5.85 -10.22
N LEU A 87 -5.67 -4.75 -10.21
CA LEU A 87 -6.17 -4.10 -8.99
C LEU A 87 -7.11 -5.02 -8.20
N ASP A 88 -8.04 -5.70 -8.88
CA ASP A 88 -8.96 -6.67 -8.26
C ASP A 88 -8.20 -7.81 -7.58
N ARG A 89 -7.15 -8.35 -8.23
CA ARG A 89 -6.29 -9.37 -7.64
C ARG A 89 -5.48 -8.84 -6.47
N LEU A 90 -4.92 -7.64 -6.60
CA LEU A 90 -4.14 -7.00 -5.54
C LEU A 90 -5.00 -6.82 -4.28
N LEU A 91 -6.20 -6.27 -4.43
CA LEU A 91 -7.14 -6.09 -3.33
C LEU A 91 -7.49 -7.43 -2.67
N ALA A 92 -7.82 -8.44 -3.47
CA ALA A 92 -8.14 -9.77 -2.95
C ALA A 92 -6.98 -10.36 -2.14
N SER A 93 -5.74 -10.27 -2.66
CA SER A 93 -4.55 -10.77 -1.95
C SER A 93 -4.25 -10.00 -0.66
N MET A 94 -4.42 -8.68 -0.66
CA MET A 94 -4.24 -7.88 0.57
C MET A 94 -5.28 -8.21 1.63
N VAL A 95 -6.55 -8.29 1.23
CA VAL A 95 -7.65 -8.65 2.15
C VAL A 95 -7.44 -10.06 2.70
N ASP A 96 -7.09 -11.04 1.86
CA ASP A 96 -6.85 -12.42 2.28
C ASP A 96 -5.71 -12.52 3.29
N HIS A 97 -4.60 -11.81 3.05
CA HIS A 97 -3.45 -11.77 3.95
C HIS A 97 -3.74 -11.04 5.26
N PHE A 98 -4.40 -9.88 5.20
CA PHE A 98 -4.52 -8.99 6.35
C PHE A 98 -5.72 -9.32 7.26
N THR A 99 -6.79 -9.92 6.72
CA THR A 99 -8.00 -10.28 7.48
C THR A 99 -7.67 -11.12 8.73
N PRO A 100 -6.89 -12.20 8.67
CA PRO A 100 -6.54 -12.98 9.87
C PRO A 100 -5.84 -12.16 10.96
N MET A 101 -4.95 -11.24 10.58
CA MET A 101 -4.27 -10.35 11.53
C MET A 101 -5.24 -9.33 12.13
N LEU A 102 -6.10 -8.73 11.31
CA LEU A 102 -7.03 -7.71 11.76
C LEU A 102 -8.10 -8.26 12.72
N PHE A 103 -8.62 -9.46 12.45
CA PHE A 103 -9.70 -10.06 13.24
C PHE A 103 -9.22 -10.98 14.38
N THR A 104 -7.91 -11.12 14.56
CA THR A 104 -7.34 -11.83 15.70
C THR A 104 -6.66 -10.83 16.62
N PRO A 105 -7.13 -10.66 17.88
CA PRO A 105 -6.47 -9.78 18.83
C PRO A 105 -5.00 -10.15 19.00
N ALA A 106 -4.13 -9.15 18.93
CA ALA A 106 -2.70 -9.36 19.12
C ALA A 106 -2.40 -9.81 20.56
N ALA A 107 -1.42 -10.70 20.71
CA ALA A 107 -0.95 -11.16 22.02
C ALA A 107 0.39 -10.52 22.38
N THR A 108 0.65 -10.33 23.67
CA THR A 108 1.92 -9.82 24.20
C THR A 108 2.54 -10.82 25.19
N PRO A 109 3.83 -10.71 25.53
CA PRO A 109 4.46 -11.53 26.56
C PRO A 109 3.81 -11.38 27.95
N HIS A 110 3.23 -10.21 28.24
CA HIS A 110 2.57 -9.92 29.50
C HIS A 110 1.07 -10.21 29.43
N ARG A 111 0.61 -11.22 30.17
CA ARG A 111 -0.81 -11.62 30.21
C ARG A 111 -1.78 -10.44 30.41
N ALA A 112 -1.48 -9.55 31.36
CA ALA A 112 -2.33 -8.39 31.63
C ALA A 112 -2.43 -7.42 30.43
N CYS A 113 -1.34 -7.25 29.66
CA CYS A 113 -1.35 -6.44 28.44
C CYS A 113 -2.13 -7.14 27.31
N THR A 114 -2.04 -8.47 27.22
CA THR A 114 -2.84 -9.28 26.29
C THR A 114 -4.33 -9.16 26.58
N ASP A 115 -4.72 -9.19 27.85
CA ASP A 115 -6.12 -9.00 28.25
C ASP A 115 -6.63 -7.61 27.83
N VAL A 116 -5.84 -6.54 28.01
CA VAL A 116 -6.19 -5.19 27.54
C VAL A 116 -6.35 -5.13 26.02
N LEU A 117 -5.44 -5.73 25.27
CA LEU A 117 -5.57 -5.80 23.81
C LEU A 117 -6.85 -6.54 23.43
N ALA A 118 -7.10 -7.72 23.98
CA ALA A 118 -8.29 -8.52 23.70
C ALA A 118 -9.60 -7.75 23.99
N ASP A 119 -9.66 -7.06 25.13
CA ASP A 119 -10.86 -6.33 25.57
C ASP A 119 -11.14 -5.09 24.71
N THR A 120 -10.10 -4.45 24.17
CA THR A 120 -10.23 -3.18 23.42
C THR A 120 -10.09 -3.33 21.91
N TRP A 121 -9.70 -4.50 21.41
CA TRP A 121 -9.39 -4.74 19.99
C TRP A 121 -10.57 -4.44 19.07
N MET A 122 -11.77 -4.90 19.45
CA MET A 122 -12.97 -4.72 18.64
C MET A 122 -13.28 -3.24 18.41
N ASP A 123 -13.17 -2.43 19.45
CA ASP A 123 -13.55 -1.01 19.42
C ASP A 123 -12.45 -0.14 18.81
N LEU A 124 -11.18 -0.43 19.12
CA LEU A 124 -10.06 0.43 18.71
C LEU A 124 -9.42 0.03 17.38
N VAL A 125 -9.53 -1.24 16.98
CA VAL A 125 -8.86 -1.77 15.78
C VAL A 125 -9.87 -2.20 14.72
N ILE A 126 -10.76 -3.14 15.04
CA ILE A 126 -11.69 -3.74 14.06
C ILE A 126 -12.73 -2.73 13.60
N SER A 127 -13.46 -2.12 14.53
CA SER A 127 -14.59 -1.23 14.18
C SER A 127 -14.16 -0.07 13.28
N PRO A 128 -13.04 0.65 13.56
CA PRO A 128 -12.57 1.70 12.66
C PRO A 128 -12.16 1.16 11.29
N ALA A 129 -11.49 0.00 11.23
CA ALA A 129 -11.09 -0.62 9.95
C ALA A 129 -12.27 -1.03 9.07
N LEU A 130 -13.42 -1.35 9.67
CA LEU A 130 -14.65 -1.62 8.93
C LEU A 130 -15.31 -0.33 8.41
N MET A 131 -15.16 0.80 9.13
CA MET A 131 -15.78 2.07 8.77
C MET A 131 -15.02 2.80 7.65
N ASP A 132 -13.68 2.74 7.66
CA ASP A 132 -12.82 3.46 6.72
C ASP A 132 -12.29 2.58 5.56
N GLY A 133 -12.72 1.33 5.48
CA GLY A 133 -12.21 0.37 4.50
C GLY A 133 -10.79 -0.14 4.80
N GLY A 134 -10.31 0.03 6.03
CA GLY A 134 -9.02 -0.42 6.54
C GLY A 134 -8.67 -1.88 6.27
N VAL A 135 -9.65 -2.77 6.11
CA VAL A 135 -9.42 -4.18 5.73
C VAL A 135 -8.65 -4.30 4.42
N GLY A 136 -8.89 -3.40 3.45
CA GLY A 136 -8.16 -3.34 2.18
C GLY A 136 -6.93 -2.43 2.21
N ARG A 137 -6.72 -1.69 3.30
CA ARG A 137 -5.67 -0.66 3.49
C ARG A 137 -4.74 -1.07 4.63
N PRO A 138 -3.94 -2.15 4.45
CA PRO A 138 -3.13 -2.71 5.53
C PRO A 138 -2.07 -1.73 6.05
N LEU A 139 -1.44 -0.94 5.17
CA LEU A 139 -0.37 -0.03 5.57
C LEU A 139 -0.91 1.08 6.49
N GLU A 140 -2.04 1.68 6.10
CA GLU A 140 -2.75 2.72 6.85
C GLU A 140 -3.31 2.16 8.16
N THR A 141 -3.85 0.94 8.13
CA THR A 141 -4.43 0.32 9.33
C THR A 141 -3.36 -0.01 10.37
N LEU A 142 -2.22 -0.58 9.94
CA LEU A 142 -1.08 -0.83 10.82
C LEU A 142 -0.52 0.47 11.40
N GLU A 143 -0.45 1.55 10.59
CA GLU A 143 -0.03 2.86 11.09
C GLU A 143 -0.99 3.40 12.15
N ARG A 144 -2.30 3.31 11.90
CA ARG A 144 -3.30 3.70 12.89
C ARG A 144 -3.19 2.88 14.16
N MET A 145 -2.96 1.57 14.06
CA MET A 145 -2.77 0.69 15.22
C MET A 145 -1.57 1.13 16.07
N LYS A 146 -0.43 1.47 15.45
CA LYS A 146 0.76 2.00 16.15
C LYS A 146 0.47 3.31 16.90
N ASN A 147 -0.39 4.16 16.34
CA ASN A 147 -0.69 5.49 16.87
C ASN A 147 -1.81 5.51 17.93
N ILE A 148 -2.42 4.36 18.25
CA ILE A 148 -3.33 4.27 19.40
C ILE A 148 -2.52 4.50 20.69
N PRO A 149 -3.02 5.31 21.65
CA PRO A 149 -2.34 5.56 22.92
C PRO A 149 -2.45 4.35 23.87
N TRP A 150 -1.84 3.23 23.49
CA TRP A 150 -1.94 1.95 24.19
C TRP A 150 -1.49 2.01 25.65
N ALA A 151 -0.50 2.85 25.96
CA ALA A 151 -0.06 3.09 27.34
C ALA A 151 -1.18 3.64 28.22
N GLU A 152 -2.00 4.56 27.69
CA GLU A 152 -3.17 5.11 28.41
C GLU A 152 -4.31 4.09 28.52
N LYS A 153 -4.32 3.07 27.66
CA LYS A 153 -5.27 1.95 27.73
C LYS A 153 -4.85 0.85 28.70
N GLY A 154 -3.62 0.89 29.21
CA GLY A 154 -3.11 -0.04 30.23
C GLY A 154 -1.99 -0.97 29.77
N LEU A 155 -1.46 -0.81 28.55
CA LEU A 155 -0.26 -1.54 28.14
C LEU A 155 0.99 -0.96 28.82
N CYS A 156 1.94 -1.82 29.19
CA CYS A 156 3.23 -1.36 29.67
C CYS A 156 4.11 -0.84 28.50
N ALA A 157 5.08 0.01 28.81
CA ALA A 157 5.93 0.64 27.79
C ALA A 157 6.66 -0.36 26.89
N GLU A 158 7.10 -1.50 27.44
CA GLU A 158 7.77 -2.56 26.69
C GLU A 158 6.84 -3.18 25.64
N CYS A 159 5.62 -3.57 26.02
CA CYS A 159 4.65 -4.14 25.08
C CYS A 159 4.17 -3.13 24.03
N VAL A 160 4.09 -1.84 24.38
CA VAL A 160 3.79 -0.79 23.38
C VAL A 160 4.90 -0.71 22.34
N GLN A 161 6.17 -0.69 22.77
CA GLN A 161 7.32 -0.63 21.87
C GLN A 161 7.40 -1.89 20.98
N GLU A 162 7.24 -3.07 21.58
CA GLU A 162 7.26 -4.36 20.86
C GLU A 162 6.18 -4.41 19.80
N LYS A 163 4.94 -4.01 20.12
CA LYS A 163 3.84 -3.97 19.13
C LYS A 163 4.04 -2.93 18.05
N ALA A 164 4.58 -1.77 18.38
CA ALA A 164 4.91 -0.77 17.38
C ALA A 164 5.96 -1.31 16.38
N GLN A 165 6.95 -2.07 16.86
CA GLN A 165 7.93 -2.72 16.02
C GLN A 165 7.30 -3.83 15.16
N GLU A 166 6.56 -4.75 15.76
CA GLU A 166 5.89 -5.87 15.06
C GLU A 166 5.00 -5.37 13.92
N TRP A 167 4.19 -4.32 14.15
CA TRP A 167 3.34 -3.75 13.11
C TRP A 167 4.12 -2.97 12.04
N THR A 168 5.29 -2.43 12.37
CA THR A 168 6.19 -1.83 11.37
C THR A 168 6.82 -2.91 10.48
N GLU A 169 7.28 -4.01 11.07
CA GLU A 169 7.78 -5.18 10.34
C GLU A 169 6.68 -5.76 9.44
N GLU A 170 5.42 -5.76 9.90
CA GLU A 170 4.31 -6.20 9.06
C GLU A 170 4.05 -5.25 7.87
N GLN A 171 4.14 -3.93 8.04
CA GLN A 171 4.04 -2.99 6.92
C GLN A 171 5.10 -3.30 5.85
N GLU A 172 6.34 -3.58 6.28
CA GLU A 172 7.43 -3.99 5.41
C GLU A 172 7.15 -5.32 4.70
N ASN A 173 6.62 -6.30 5.43
CA ASN A 173 6.25 -7.61 4.90
C ASN A 173 5.15 -7.51 3.85
N VAL A 174 4.04 -6.84 4.16
CA VAL A 174 2.92 -6.61 3.23
C VAL A 174 3.44 -5.93 1.97
N TRP A 175 4.23 -4.85 2.12
CA TRP A 175 4.81 -4.17 0.97
C TRP A 175 5.64 -5.15 0.12
N LYS A 176 6.53 -5.93 0.73
CA LYS A 176 7.33 -6.92 0.00
C LYS A 176 6.50 -8.01 -0.68
N MET A 177 5.42 -8.47 -0.06
CA MET A 177 4.52 -9.49 -0.63
C MET A 177 3.79 -9.00 -1.88
N MET A 178 3.48 -7.71 -1.95
CA MET A 178 2.88 -7.10 -3.14
C MET A 178 3.75 -7.27 -4.40
N ASP A 179 5.08 -7.34 -4.29
CA ASP A 179 5.94 -7.64 -5.44
C ASP A 179 5.58 -8.99 -6.08
N GLY A 180 5.21 -9.96 -5.25
CA GLY A 180 4.76 -11.28 -5.67
C GLY A 180 3.33 -11.26 -6.22
N TRP A 181 2.40 -10.59 -5.53
CA TRP A 181 1.00 -10.50 -5.96
C TRP A 181 0.82 -9.76 -7.28
N LEU A 182 1.69 -8.78 -7.55
CA LEU A 182 1.69 -8.00 -8.79
C LEU A 182 2.47 -8.66 -9.93
N ASP A 183 3.04 -9.86 -9.71
CA ASP A 183 3.85 -10.57 -10.71
C ASP A 183 5.03 -9.73 -11.25
N LEU A 184 5.49 -8.72 -10.52
CA LEU A 184 6.56 -7.78 -10.93
C LEU A 184 7.92 -8.48 -11.09
N LYS A 185 8.03 -9.76 -10.72
CA LYS A 185 9.26 -10.57 -10.85
C LYS A 185 9.27 -11.51 -12.06
N LYS A 186 8.25 -11.53 -12.91
CA LYS A 186 8.33 -12.28 -14.17
C LYS A 186 9.20 -11.52 -15.16
N LYS A 187 10.50 -11.82 -15.14
CA LYS A 187 11.33 -11.66 -16.35
C LYS A 187 10.61 -12.42 -17.47
N VAL A 188 10.28 -11.71 -18.54
CA VAL A 188 9.93 -12.31 -19.83
C VAL A 188 11.13 -13.20 -20.21
N GLU A 189 10.92 -14.51 -20.22
CA GLU A 189 11.83 -15.47 -20.88
C GLU A 189 11.67 -15.37 -22.40
#